data_AF-A0ABD1E4K2-F1
#
_entry.id   AF-A0ABD1E4K2-F1
#
_cell.length_a   1.000
_cell.length_b   1.000
_cell.length_c   1.000
_cell.angle_alpha   90.00
_cell.angle_beta   90.00
_cell.angle_gamma   90.00
#
_symmetry.space_group_name_H-M   'P 1'
#
loop_
_entity.id
_entity.type
_entity.pdbx_description
1 polymer ?
#
loop_
_entity_poly.entity_id
_entity_poly.type
_entity_poly.pdbx_seq_one_letter_code
_entity_poly.pdbx_strand_id
1 'polypeptide(L)'
;MPKPLSRASKELVASLIRYFEKEKDAGGPLLPLTAVRERVATALNLNISTVSTISKAVKNNEVLSSPKKKKPRPKTVTNRNTLDETAVRNVIYEMYEVKMWREALAKVTGETWKKCIDHTDLEIMKWYNREQIMDTADTTPLIINFDDNDDESDEWASDS
;
A
#
# COMPACT_ATOMS: atom_id res chain seq x y z
N MET A 1 -18.59 -20.26 51.78
CA MET A 1 -19.38 -21.04 50.80
C MET A 1 -18.42 -21.76 49.85
N PRO A 2 -18.70 -23.00 49.42
CA PRO A 2 -17.86 -23.71 48.46
C PRO A 2 -17.81 -22.97 47.12
N LYS A 3 -16.65 -23.00 46.45
CA LYS A 3 -16.47 -22.37 45.14
C LYS A 3 -17.42 -23.00 44.12
N PRO A 4 -18.09 -22.19 43.27
CA PRO A 4 -18.97 -22.73 42.24
C PRO A 4 -18.16 -23.54 41.23
N LEU A 5 -18.68 -24.72 40.87
CA LEU A 5 -18.04 -25.61 39.91
C LEU A 5 -18.04 -25.01 38.50
N SER A 6 -16.97 -25.25 37.72
CA SER A 6 -16.87 -24.78 36.34
C SER A 6 -17.99 -25.37 35.47
N ARG A 7 -18.40 -24.66 34.39
CA ARG A 7 -19.43 -25.15 33.46
C ARG A 7 -19.08 -26.52 32.87
N ALA A 8 -17.85 -26.69 32.39
CA ALA A 8 -17.39 -27.95 31.81
C ALA A 8 -17.46 -29.11 32.82
N SER A 9 -17.08 -28.85 34.06
CA SER A 9 -17.18 -29.85 35.13
C SER A 9 -18.63 -30.23 35.45
N LYS A 10 -19.58 -29.27 35.39
CA LYS A 10 -21.01 -29.56 35.56
C LYS A 10 -21.54 -30.44 34.42
N GLU A 11 -21.11 -30.21 33.19
CA GLU A 11 -21.48 -31.02 32.01
C GLU A 11 -20.95 -32.47 32.11
N LEU A 12 -19.73 -32.66 32.61
CA LEU A 12 -19.17 -33.99 32.90
C LEU A 12 -19.99 -34.72 33.96
N VAL A 13 -20.34 -34.04 35.06
CA VAL A 13 -21.18 -34.61 36.13
C VAL A 13 -22.57 -34.98 35.59
N ALA A 14 -23.19 -34.12 34.79
CA ALA A 14 -24.49 -34.41 34.18
C ALA A 14 -24.44 -35.63 33.24
N SER A 15 -23.36 -35.77 32.45
CA SER A 15 -23.16 -36.94 31.57
C SER A 15 -23.02 -38.23 32.37
N LEU A 16 -22.27 -38.16 33.48
CA LEU A 16 -22.07 -39.28 34.39
C LEU A 16 -23.40 -39.73 35.04
N ILE A 17 -24.22 -38.79 35.49
CA ILE A 17 -25.55 -39.09 36.04
C ILE A 17 -26.41 -39.82 35.02
N ARG A 18 -26.50 -39.29 33.79
CA ARG A 18 -27.27 -39.92 32.70
C ARG A 18 -26.78 -41.33 32.37
N TYR A 19 -25.48 -41.59 32.44
CA TYR A 19 -24.92 -42.91 32.20
C TYR A 19 -25.37 -43.90 33.29
N PHE A 20 -25.29 -43.51 34.56
CA PHE A 20 -25.72 -44.37 35.67
C PHE A 20 -27.24 -44.56 35.75
N GLU A 21 -28.03 -43.56 35.35
CA GLU A 21 -29.48 -43.72 35.19
C GLU A 21 -29.80 -44.79 34.14
N LYS A 22 -29.09 -44.79 33.01
CA LYS A 22 -29.21 -45.85 32.01
C LYS A 22 -28.77 -47.23 32.53
N GLU A 23 -27.70 -47.31 33.31
CA GLU A 23 -27.30 -48.58 33.96
C GLU A 23 -28.38 -49.06 34.96
N LYS A 24 -28.99 -48.13 35.69
CA LYS A 24 -30.09 -48.44 36.62
C LYS A 24 -31.29 -49.00 35.87
N ASP A 25 -31.69 -48.36 34.78
CA ASP A 25 -32.85 -48.77 33.97
C ASP A 25 -32.60 -50.10 33.24
N ALA A 26 -31.34 -50.39 32.88
CA ALA A 26 -30.92 -51.66 32.30
C ALA A 26 -30.79 -52.81 33.32
N GLY A 27 -30.90 -52.52 34.63
CA GLY A 27 -30.77 -53.53 35.69
C GLY A 27 -29.36 -54.09 35.89
N GLY A 28 -28.34 -53.42 35.35
CA GLY A 28 -26.97 -53.90 35.39
C GLY A 28 -25.96 -53.01 34.67
N PRO A 29 -24.66 -53.31 34.81
CA PRO A 29 -23.62 -52.52 34.18
C PRO A 29 -23.67 -52.66 32.65
N LEU A 30 -23.70 -51.52 31.93
CA LEU A 30 -23.77 -51.47 30.46
C LEU A 30 -22.53 -52.09 29.80
N LEU A 31 -21.39 -51.96 30.48
CA LEU A 31 -20.10 -52.52 30.10
C LEU A 31 -19.53 -53.26 31.30
N PRO A 32 -18.74 -54.34 31.09
CA PRO A 32 -18.21 -55.13 32.18
C PRO A 32 -17.28 -54.30 33.08
N LEU A 33 -17.27 -54.62 34.38
CA LEU A 33 -16.46 -53.92 35.39
C LEU A 33 -14.95 -53.99 35.09
N THR A 34 -14.50 -54.99 34.33
CA THR A 34 -13.12 -55.15 33.88
C THR A 34 -12.71 -54.08 32.87
N ALA A 35 -13.64 -53.58 32.05
CA ALA A 35 -13.43 -52.57 31.02
C ALA A 35 -13.52 -51.13 31.58
N VAL A 36 -12.80 -50.86 32.66
CA VAL A 36 -12.87 -49.59 33.40
C VAL A 36 -12.64 -48.37 32.49
N ARG A 37 -11.69 -48.44 31.56
CA ARG A 37 -11.36 -47.33 30.66
C ARG A 37 -12.48 -47.01 29.68
N GLU A 38 -13.11 -48.04 29.12
CA GLU A 38 -14.22 -47.91 28.18
C GLU A 38 -15.45 -47.33 28.89
N ARG A 39 -15.74 -47.81 30.10
CA ARG A 39 -16.81 -47.26 30.96
C ARG A 39 -16.65 -45.77 31.23
N VAL A 40 -15.45 -45.36 31.64
CA VAL A 40 -15.15 -43.94 31.91
C VAL A 40 -15.27 -43.11 30.64
N ALA A 41 -14.79 -43.63 29.50
CA ALA A 41 -14.90 -42.96 28.21
C ALA A 41 -16.37 -42.76 27.80
N THR A 42 -17.20 -43.79 27.93
CA THR A 42 -18.64 -43.72 27.61
C THR A 42 -19.42 -42.85 28.59
N ALA A 43 -19.09 -42.90 29.89
CA ALA A 43 -19.81 -42.17 30.91
C ALA A 43 -19.55 -40.66 30.88
N LEU A 44 -18.31 -40.28 30.57
CA LEU A 44 -17.89 -38.87 30.48
C LEU A 44 -17.88 -38.32 29.05
N ASN A 45 -18.22 -39.14 28.05
CA ASN A 45 -18.12 -38.81 26.62
C ASN A 45 -16.73 -38.28 26.21
N LEU A 46 -15.68 -38.96 26.67
CA LEU A 46 -14.28 -38.63 26.36
C LEU A 46 -13.68 -39.65 25.39
N ASN A 47 -12.65 -39.24 24.65
CA ASN A 47 -11.88 -40.18 23.84
C ASN A 47 -11.14 -41.19 24.74
N ILE A 48 -11.18 -42.47 24.38
CA ILE A 48 -10.50 -43.54 25.10
C ILE A 48 -8.99 -43.34 25.21
N SER A 49 -8.38 -42.68 24.22
CA SER A 49 -6.96 -42.32 24.23
C SER A 49 -6.65 -41.28 25.33
N THR A 50 -7.55 -40.32 25.53
CA THR A 50 -7.47 -39.33 26.63
C THR A 50 -7.55 -40.00 27.98
N VAL A 51 -8.54 -40.88 28.19
CA VAL A 51 -8.69 -41.66 29.42
C VAL A 51 -7.46 -42.55 29.66
N SER A 52 -6.92 -43.17 28.61
CA SER A 52 -5.72 -43.99 28.70
C SER A 52 -4.48 -43.19 29.09
N THR A 53 -4.34 -41.97 28.57
CA THR A 53 -3.22 -41.07 28.89
C THR A 53 -3.31 -40.60 30.34
N ILE A 54 -4.49 -40.18 30.79
CA ILE A 54 -4.74 -39.81 32.18
C ILE A 54 -4.50 -40.99 33.12
N SER A 55 -5.00 -42.19 32.76
CA SER A 55 -4.80 -43.41 33.55
C SER A 55 -3.32 -43.75 33.71
N LYS A 56 -2.49 -43.56 32.67
CA LYS A 56 -1.04 -43.73 32.76
C LYS A 56 -0.41 -42.69 33.70
N ALA A 57 -0.74 -41.41 33.53
CA ALA A 57 -0.23 -40.34 34.39
C ALA A 57 -0.59 -40.56 35.87
N VAL A 58 -1.82 -40.98 36.16
CA VAL A 58 -2.26 -41.32 37.54
C VAL A 58 -1.47 -42.52 38.09
N LYS A 59 -1.28 -43.58 37.29
CA LYS A 59 -0.47 -44.74 37.71
C LYS A 59 0.99 -44.36 38.03
N ASN A 60 1.53 -43.39 37.30
CA ASN A 60 2.88 -42.88 37.49
C ASN A 60 2.99 -41.81 38.59
N ASN A 61 1.88 -41.44 39.25
CA ASN A 61 1.78 -40.31 40.20
C ASN A 61 2.26 -38.97 39.60
N GLU A 62 2.05 -38.78 38.30
CA GLU A 62 2.38 -37.54 37.60
C GLU A 62 1.30 -36.47 37.84
N VAL A 63 1.72 -35.20 37.90
CA VAL A 63 0.80 -34.08 38.00
C VAL A 63 0.08 -33.90 36.66
N LEU A 64 -1.27 -33.98 36.69
CA LEU A 64 -2.12 -33.73 35.53
C LEU A 64 -2.09 -32.23 35.16
N SER A 65 -1.08 -31.84 34.38
CA SER A 65 -0.96 -30.47 33.86
C SER A 65 -1.66 -30.34 32.52
N SER A 66 -2.42 -29.26 32.35
CA SER A 66 -2.91 -28.84 31.04
C SER A 66 -1.73 -28.54 30.10
N PRO A 67 -1.90 -28.72 28.77
CA PRO A 67 -0.91 -28.31 27.79
C PRO A 67 -0.51 -26.84 28.01
N LYS A 68 0.79 -26.58 28.18
CA LYS A 68 1.30 -25.21 28.31
C LYS A 68 1.12 -24.50 26.98
N LYS A 69 0.56 -23.28 27.01
CA LYS A 69 0.50 -22.42 25.81
C LYS A 69 1.92 -22.24 25.28
N LYS A 70 2.15 -22.57 24.01
CA LYS A 70 3.43 -22.30 23.35
C LYS A 70 3.64 -20.79 23.37
N LYS A 71 4.72 -20.31 23.99
CA LYS A 71 5.08 -18.90 23.92
C LYS A 71 5.39 -18.56 22.45
N PRO A 72 4.91 -17.42 21.92
CA PRO A 72 5.29 -16.99 20.58
C PRO A 72 6.82 -16.89 20.52
N ARG A 73 7.42 -17.48 19.48
CA ARG A 73 8.86 -17.32 19.27
C ARG A 73 9.14 -15.84 19.00
N PRO A 74 10.15 -15.22 19.66
CA PRO A 74 10.59 -13.91 19.24
C PRO A 74 11.02 -14.02 17.78
N LYS A 75 10.48 -13.16 16.91
CA LYS A 75 10.96 -13.06 15.53
C LYS A 75 12.41 -12.57 15.62
N THR A 76 13.33 -13.23 14.94
CA THR A 76 14.69 -12.72 14.76
C THR A 76 14.60 -11.42 13.99
N VAL A 77 14.61 -10.30 14.69
CA VAL A 77 14.82 -8.98 14.08
C VAL A 77 16.31 -8.91 13.81
N THR A 78 16.70 -9.17 12.56
CA THR A 78 17.99 -8.68 12.07
C THR A 78 17.87 -7.17 12.06
N ASN A 79 18.24 -6.52 13.17
CA ASN A 79 18.50 -5.09 13.14
C ASN A 79 19.66 -4.90 12.15
N ARG A 80 19.33 -4.59 10.89
CA ARG A 80 20.27 -3.92 9.99
C ARG A 80 20.54 -2.60 10.69
N ASN A 81 21.60 -2.53 11.48
CA ASN A 81 22.08 -1.28 12.04
C ASN A 81 22.30 -0.31 10.87
N THR A 82 21.33 0.56 10.63
CA THR A 82 21.35 2.05 10.64
C THR A 82 22.64 2.81 10.33
N LEU A 83 23.79 2.18 10.14
CA LEU A 83 25.08 2.86 9.96
C LEU A 83 25.55 2.94 8.51
N ASP A 84 24.87 2.32 7.55
CA ASP A 84 25.26 2.42 6.14
C ASP A 84 24.12 2.68 5.15
N GLU A 85 22.85 2.70 5.57
CA GLU A 85 21.77 2.92 4.58
C GLU A 85 21.82 4.33 3.99
N THR A 86 22.03 5.35 4.84
CA THR A 86 22.19 6.74 4.40
C THR A 86 23.50 6.95 3.66
N ALA A 87 24.58 6.28 4.08
CA ALA A 87 25.87 6.36 3.39
C ALA A 87 25.79 5.74 1.99
N VAL A 88 25.20 4.56 1.86
CA VAL A 88 24.95 3.90 0.56
C VAL A 88 24.04 4.77 -0.31
N ARG A 89 22.98 5.35 0.25
CA ARG A 89 22.08 6.24 -0.49
C ARG A 89 22.80 7.48 -1.03
N ASN A 90 23.62 8.12 -0.21
CA ASN A 90 24.38 9.32 -0.60
C ASN A 90 25.40 8.99 -1.69
N VAL A 91 26.14 7.89 -1.57
CA VAL A 91 27.08 7.43 -2.62
C VAL A 91 26.36 7.18 -3.94
N ILE A 92 25.17 6.56 -3.90
CA ILE A 92 24.37 6.33 -5.11
C ILE A 92 23.95 7.66 -5.76
N TYR A 93 23.52 8.64 -4.97
CA TYR A 93 23.13 9.95 -5.51
C TYR A 93 24.32 10.72 -6.08
N GLU A 94 25.46 10.74 -5.40
CA GLU A 94 26.69 11.36 -5.91
C GLU A 94 27.12 10.73 -7.24
N MET A 95 27.09 9.40 -7.35
CA MET A 95 27.40 8.72 -8.61
C MET A 95 26.45 9.10 -9.75
N TYR A 96 25.15 9.21 -9.46
CA TYR A 96 24.15 9.55 -10.47
C TYR A 96 24.27 11.02 -10.93
N GLU A 97 24.49 11.92 -9.98
CA GLU A 97 24.71 13.34 -10.25
C GLU A 97 25.95 13.56 -11.12
N VAL A 98 27.09 12.99 -10.74
CA VAL A 98 28.34 13.10 -11.50
C VAL A 98 28.20 12.55 -12.93
N LYS A 99 27.44 11.46 -13.11
CA LYS A 99 27.19 10.89 -14.44
C LYS A 99 26.36 11.83 -15.31
N MET A 100 25.23 12.32 -14.79
CA MET A 100 24.33 13.22 -15.51
C MET A 100 25.04 14.53 -15.92
N TRP A 101 25.83 15.10 -15.01
CA TRP A 101 26.63 16.30 -15.29
C TRP A 101 27.65 16.07 -16.40
N ARG A 102 28.34 14.93 -16.40
CA ARG A 102 29.30 14.58 -17.47
C ARG A 102 28.63 14.39 -18.81
N GLU A 103 27.47 13.73 -18.86
CA GLU A 103 26.69 13.56 -20.09
C GLU A 103 26.19 14.91 -20.64
N ALA A 104 25.74 15.81 -19.76
CA ALA A 104 25.32 17.15 -20.14
C ALA A 104 26.48 17.99 -20.70
N LEU A 105 27.64 17.98 -20.03
CA LEU A 105 28.84 18.68 -20.49
C LEU A 105 29.39 18.09 -21.80
N ALA A 106 29.26 16.79 -22.03
CA ALA A 106 29.61 16.17 -23.30
C ALA A 106 28.68 16.63 -24.45
N LYS A 107 27.40 16.88 -24.15
CA LYS A 107 26.40 17.29 -25.13
C LYS A 107 26.48 18.77 -25.47
N VAL A 108 26.71 19.62 -24.47
CA VAL A 108 26.80 21.08 -24.64
C VAL A 108 28.26 21.49 -24.65
N THR A 109 28.89 21.35 -25.81
CA THR A 109 30.22 21.90 -26.06
C THR A 109 30.15 23.42 -26.24
N GLY A 110 31.28 24.11 -26.05
CA GLY A 110 31.36 25.56 -26.28
C GLY A 110 30.97 25.97 -27.72
N GLU A 111 31.17 25.08 -28.68
CA GLU A 111 30.75 25.29 -30.07
C GLU A 111 29.23 25.20 -30.25
N THR A 112 28.57 24.23 -29.59
CA THR A 112 27.10 24.14 -29.59
C THR A 112 26.49 25.39 -28.95
N TRP A 113 27.07 25.85 -27.85
CA TRP A 113 26.64 27.09 -27.19
C TRP A 113 26.81 28.32 -28.09
N LYS A 114 27.97 28.45 -28.75
CA LYS A 114 28.23 29.53 -29.70
C LYS A 114 27.21 29.52 -30.85
N LYS A 115 26.90 28.36 -31.42
CA LYS A 115 25.87 28.22 -32.47
C LYS A 115 24.48 28.67 -31.99
N CYS A 116 24.13 28.39 -30.74
CA CYS A 116 22.87 28.86 -30.16
C CYS A 116 22.84 30.39 -30.05
N ILE A 117 23.94 31.01 -29.60
CA ILE A 117 24.07 32.48 -29.54
C ILE A 117 23.96 33.07 -30.96
N ASP A 118 24.76 32.56 -31.90
CA ASP A 118 24.75 33.03 -33.29
C ASP A 118 23.35 32.92 -33.92
N HIS A 119 22.61 31.84 -33.61
CA HIS A 119 21.23 31.68 -34.07
C HIS A 119 20.28 32.72 -33.47
N THR A 120 20.39 32.99 -32.18
CA THR A 120 19.58 34.01 -31.51
C THR A 120 19.87 35.40 -32.06
N ASP A 121 21.15 35.75 -32.26
CA ASP A 121 21.54 37.04 -32.85
C ASP A 121 21.01 37.20 -34.28
N LEU A 122 21.05 36.14 -35.08
CA LEU A 122 20.46 36.12 -36.42
C LEU A 122 18.95 36.34 -36.40
N GLU A 123 18.23 35.70 -35.48
CA GLU A 123 16.78 35.92 -35.33
C GLU A 123 16.49 37.36 -34.93
N ILE A 124 17.18 37.89 -33.93
CA ILE A 124 17.05 39.30 -33.51
C ILE A 124 17.24 40.25 -34.71
N MET A 125 18.27 40.01 -35.52
CA MET A 125 18.53 40.82 -36.71
C MET A 125 17.44 40.66 -37.79
N LYS A 126 16.86 39.48 -37.97
CA LYS A 126 15.73 39.29 -38.90
C LYS A 126 14.51 40.09 -38.47
N TRP A 127 14.18 40.09 -37.18
CA TRP A 127 13.07 40.87 -36.64
C TRP A 127 13.31 42.37 -36.80
N TYR A 128 14.51 42.84 -36.45
CA TYR A 128 14.90 44.23 -36.61
C TYR A 128 14.80 44.72 -38.07
N ASN A 129 15.33 43.94 -39.03
CA ASN A 129 15.24 44.29 -40.44
C ASN A 129 13.81 44.28 -40.97
N ARG A 130 12.96 43.37 -40.46
CA ARG A 130 11.55 43.29 -40.84
C ARG A 130 10.78 44.52 -40.37
N GLU A 131 11.03 44.99 -39.14
CA GLU A 131 10.43 46.23 -38.62
C GLU A 131 10.86 47.45 -39.43
N GLN A 132 12.15 47.53 -39.81
CA GLN A 132 12.65 48.62 -40.64
C GLN A 132 11.95 48.71 -42.01
N ILE A 133 11.57 47.58 -42.61
CA ILE A 133 10.85 47.54 -43.89
C ILE A 133 9.40 48.02 -43.72
N MET A 134 8.73 47.66 -42.62
CA MET A 134 7.34 48.09 -42.34
C MET A 134 7.24 49.61 -42.16
N ASP A 135 8.18 50.22 -41.43
CA ASP A 135 8.21 51.68 -41.23
C ASP A 135 8.46 52.47 -42.53
N THR A 136 9.14 51.87 -43.51
CA THR A 136 9.39 52.52 -44.82
C THR A 136 8.29 52.34 -45.85
N ALA A 137 7.50 51.27 -45.76
CA ALA A 137 6.50 50.91 -46.77
C ALA A 137 5.09 51.47 -46.49
N ASP A 138 4.75 51.80 -45.24
CA ASP A 138 3.38 52.19 -44.85
C ASP A 138 3.15 53.71 -44.69
N THR A 139 4.13 54.56 -45.02
CA THR A 139 3.93 56.02 -45.10
C THR A 139 3.56 56.48 -46.51
N THR A 140 2.44 55.98 -47.06
CA THR A 140 1.70 56.77 -48.04
C THR A 140 0.94 57.86 -47.29
N PRO A 141 1.22 59.16 -47.48
CA PRO A 141 0.51 60.21 -46.77
C PRO A 141 -0.97 60.17 -47.15
N LEU A 142 -1.83 59.97 -46.16
CA LEU A 142 -3.28 60.10 -46.29
C LEU A 142 -3.60 61.59 -46.48
N ILE A 143 -3.75 62.02 -47.73
CA ILE A 143 -4.13 63.41 -48.05
C ILE A 143 -5.66 63.51 -47.94
N ILE A 144 -6.16 64.05 -46.83
CA ILE A 144 -7.57 64.45 -46.71
C ILE A 144 -7.63 65.96 -46.95
N ASN A 145 -8.12 66.35 -48.13
CA ASN A 145 -8.39 67.75 -48.44
C ASN A 145 -9.68 68.15 -47.73
N PHE A 146 -9.57 68.99 -46.70
CA PHE A 146 -10.68 69.69 -46.09
C PHE A 146 -10.67 71.13 -46.61
N ASP A 147 -11.42 71.38 -47.68
CA ASP A 147 -11.77 72.74 -48.08
C ASP A 147 -13.30 72.85 -48.00
N ASP A 148 -13.75 73.47 -46.91
CA ASP A 148 -15.15 73.81 -46.66
C ASP A 148 -15.42 75.18 -47.29
N ASN A 149 -16.00 75.17 -48.49
CA ASN A 149 -16.75 76.30 -49.01
C ASN A 149 -17.97 75.78 -49.78
N ASP A 150 -19.15 76.00 -49.20
CA ASP A 150 -20.47 75.76 -49.76
C ASP A 150 -20.66 76.56 -51.07
N ASP A 151 -21.16 75.95 -52.16
CA ASP A 151 -22.41 76.38 -52.83
C ASP A 151 -22.81 75.49 -54.03
N GLU A 152 -24.12 75.26 -54.11
CA GLU A 152 -24.99 74.94 -55.27
C GLU A 152 -24.42 74.37 -56.58
N SER A 153 -24.97 73.20 -57.00
CA SER A 153 -25.78 73.04 -58.24
C SER A 153 -26.21 71.57 -58.45
N ASP A 154 -27.51 71.29 -58.26
CA ASP A 154 -28.18 70.09 -58.78
C ASP A 154 -28.42 70.29 -60.30
N GLU A 155 -27.92 69.43 -61.19
CA GLU A 155 -28.52 69.29 -62.52
C GLU A 155 -28.44 67.87 -63.08
N TRP A 156 -29.59 67.46 -63.62
CA TRP A 156 -29.98 66.10 -63.99
C TRP A 156 -29.56 65.71 -65.41
N ALA A 157 -29.59 64.39 -65.64
CA ALA A 157 -30.04 63.69 -66.87
C ALA A 157 -29.02 63.09 -67.86
N SER A 158 -29.11 61.75 -67.95
CA SER A 158 -29.33 60.91 -69.15
C SER A 158 -28.43 60.95 -70.39
N ASP A 159 -27.83 59.78 -70.63
CA ASP A 159 -27.96 58.92 -71.83
C ASP A 159 -27.26 59.30 -73.16
N SER A 160 -26.46 58.34 -73.65
CA SER A 160 -26.26 57.99 -75.07
C SER A 160 -25.66 56.59 -75.17
#